data_AF-A0A9E1F141-F1
#
_entry.id   AF-A0A9E1F141-F1
#
_cell.length_a   1.000
_cell.length_b   1.000
_cell.length_c   1.000
_cell.angle_alpha   90.00
_cell.angle_beta   90.00
_cell.angle_gamma   90.00
#
_symmetry.space_group_name_H-M   'P 1'
#
loop_
_entity.id
_entity.type
_entity.pdbx_description
1 polymer ?
#
loop_
_entity_poly.entity_id
_entity_poly.type
_entity_poly.pdbx_seq_one_letter_code
_entity_poly.pdbx_strand_id
1 'polypeptide(L)'
;MNRLDKKAQIAVLILTSAVMLTGLIAYVILESPVVPVSTVQVSDAIILHNDSAQYTEQSSTAEDISSMLVSEEEDKVNINTASAEQLMEIDGIGETLAVRIIAYRKVYGDFTDIAQLKNIKGIGDKKFDAIKEYITVS
;
A
#
# COMPACT_ATOMS: atom_id res chain seq x y z
N MET A 1 -34.19 -24.31 33.55
CA MET A 1 -33.77 -23.24 32.61
C MET A 1 -34.93 -22.92 31.68
N ASN A 2 -35.65 -21.83 31.94
CA ASN A 2 -36.83 -21.49 31.15
C ASN A 2 -36.43 -21.02 29.75
N ARG A 3 -37.23 -21.38 28.74
CA ARG A 3 -37.05 -20.89 27.36
C ARG A 3 -37.14 -19.35 27.27
N LEU A 4 -37.71 -18.71 28.30
CA LEU A 4 -37.82 -17.26 28.45
C LEU A 4 -36.46 -16.61 28.73
N ASP A 5 -35.62 -17.23 29.57
CA ASP A 5 -34.27 -16.72 29.89
C ASP A 5 -33.34 -16.81 28.68
N LYS A 6 -33.47 -17.88 27.88
CA LYS A 6 -32.65 -18.07 26.67
C LYS A 6 -32.94 -17.01 25.59
N LYS A 7 -34.21 -16.62 25.41
CA LYS A 7 -34.59 -15.56 24.46
C LYS A 7 -34.06 -14.19 24.91
N ALA A 8 -34.14 -13.90 26.21
CA ALA A 8 -33.57 -12.66 26.76
C ALA A 8 -32.05 -12.61 26.62
N GLN A 9 -31.34 -13.71 26.89
CA GLN A 9 -29.88 -13.79 26.72
C GLN A 9 -29.45 -13.61 25.26
N ILE A 10 -30.17 -14.19 24.30
CA ILE A 10 -29.90 -13.99 22.87
C ILE A 10 -30.10 -12.52 22.48
N ALA A 11 -31.15 -11.86 22.97
CA ALA A 11 -31.41 -10.46 22.68
C ALA A 11 -30.30 -9.54 23.24
N VAL A 12 -29.84 -9.78 24.47
CA VAL A 12 -28.73 -9.05 25.10
C VAL A 12 -27.41 -9.27 24.34
N LEU A 13 -27.16 -10.48 23.85
CA LEU A 13 -25.95 -10.80 23.08
C LEU A 13 -25.93 -10.08 21.71
N ILE A 14 -27.07 -10.00 21.02
CA ILE A 14 -27.18 -9.25 19.76
C ILE A 14 -26.97 -7.75 20.01
N LEU A 15 -27.61 -7.19 21.05
CA LEU A 15 -27.51 -5.77 21.37
C LEU A 15 -26.05 -5.36 21.72
N THR A 16 -25.36 -6.16 22.54
CA THR A 16 -23.98 -5.89 22.94
C THR A 16 -23.00 -6.01 21.78
N SER A 17 -23.20 -6.97 20.87
CA SER A 17 -22.38 -7.11 19.65
C SER A 17 -22.51 -5.91 18.71
N ALA A 18 -23.72 -5.37 18.54
CA ALA A 18 -23.97 -4.19 17.73
C ALA A 18 -23.26 -2.96 18.32
N VAL A 19 -23.35 -2.76 19.64
CA VAL A 19 -22.68 -1.64 20.33
C VAL A 19 -21.16 -1.74 20.22
N MET A 20 -20.57 -2.92 20.44
CA MET A 20 -19.11 -3.12 20.28
C MET A 20 -18.64 -2.87 18.84
N LEU A 21 -19.38 -3.36 17.84
CA LEU A 21 -19.04 -3.16 16.44
C LEU A 21 -19.10 -1.69 16.04
N THR A 22 -20.14 -0.96 16.49
CA THR A 22 -20.24 0.49 16.27
C THR A 22 -19.12 1.27 16.94
N GLY A 23 -18.69 0.87 18.14
CA GLY A 23 -17.57 1.49 18.84
C GLY A 23 -16.24 1.28 18.12
N LEU A 24 -15.99 0.09 17.57
CA LEU A 24 -14.77 -0.21 16.81
C LEU A 24 -14.67 0.62 15.52
N ILE A 25 -15.78 0.74 14.78
CA ILE A 25 -15.82 1.55 13.55
C ILE A 25 -15.61 3.03 13.87
N ALA A 26 -16.23 3.55 14.93
CA ALA A 26 -16.04 4.93 15.37
C ALA A 26 -14.60 5.21 15.82
N TYR A 27 -13.98 4.27 16.56
CA TYR A 27 -12.57 4.35 16.99
C TYR A 27 -11.61 4.45 15.81
N VAL A 28 -11.81 3.65 14.76
CA VAL A 28 -10.94 3.70 13.57
C VAL A 28 -11.04 5.04 12.82
N ILE A 29 -12.18 5.74 12.88
CA ILE A 29 -12.38 7.03 12.18
C ILE A 29 -11.91 8.24 13.02
N LEU A 30 -11.99 8.18 14.35
CA LEU A 30 -11.70 9.31 15.23
C LEU A 30 -10.21 9.47 15.57
N GLU A 31 -9.39 8.41 15.49
CA GLU A 31 -7.94 8.45 15.74
C GLU A 31 -7.08 8.62 14.47
N SER A 32 -7.62 9.09 13.34
CA SER A 32 -6.77 9.48 12.20
C SER A 32 -6.20 10.89 12.44
N PRO A 33 -4.90 11.08 12.75
CA PRO A 33 -4.33 12.42 12.78
C PRO A 33 -4.37 12.95 11.34
N VAL A 34 -5.21 13.97 11.12
CA VAL A 34 -5.12 14.78 9.91
C VAL A 34 -3.70 15.34 9.90
N VAL A 35 -2.86 14.86 8.97
CA VAL A 35 -1.56 15.49 8.76
C VAL A 35 -1.84 16.95 8.42
N PRO A 36 -1.33 17.93 9.19
CA PRO A 36 -1.47 19.31 8.79
C PRO A 36 -0.65 19.48 7.52
N VAL A 37 -1.34 19.47 6.38
CA VAL A 37 -0.73 19.90 5.12
C VAL A 37 -0.23 21.31 5.39
N SER A 38 1.08 21.50 5.37
CA SER A 38 1.67 22.82 5.51
C SER A 38 1.25 23.59 4.27
N THR A 39 0.21 24.41 4.41
CA THR A 39 -0.13 25.43 3.44
C THR A 39 1.04 26.39 3.41
N VAL A 40 1.92 26.25 2.42
CA VAL A 40 2.91 27.26 2.10
C VAL A 40 2.14 28.48 1.60
N GLN A 41 1.85 29.41 2.50
CA GLN A 41 1.51 30.79 2.16
C GLN A 41 2.79 31.46 1.67
N VAL A 42 3.10 31.37 0.38
CA VAL A 42 4.05 32.31 -0.22
C VAL A 42 3.26 33.59 -0.47
N SER A 43 3.30 34.48 0.51
CA SER A 43 2.90 35.88 0.33
C SER A 43 3.89 36.53 -0.62
N ASP A 44 3.39 37.06 -1.73
CA ASP A 44 4.15 37.84 -2.70
C ASP A 44 4.89 39.01 -2.03
N ALA A 45 6.15 39.18 -2.43
CA ALA A 45 6.88 40.44 -2.68
C ALA A 45 8.31 40.45 -2.10
N ILE A 46 9.30 40.02 -2.90
CA ILE A 46 10.58 40.72 -2.93
C ILE A 46 10.90 41.12 -4.39
N ILE A 47 10.78 42.43 -4.56
CA ILE A 47 11.29 43.34 -5.58
C ILE A 47 12.59 42.91 -6.30
N LEU A 48 12.51 43.00 -7.63
CA LEU A 48 13.49 43.38 -8.66
C LEU A 48 14.97 43.62 -8.27
N HIS A 49 15.83 43.17 -9.22
CA HIS A 49 17.21 43.56 -9.54
C HIS A 49 18.31 42.57 -9.12
N ASN A 50 18.81 41.79 -10.09
CA ASN A 50 20.26 41.70 -10.28
C ASN A 50 20.60 41.41 -11.75
N ASP A 51 21.25 42.40 -12.35
CA ASP A 51 21.90 42.39 -13.64
C ASP A 51 23.20 41.56 -13.57
N SER A 52 23.62 41.04 -14.71
CA SER A 52 24.99 40.65 -15.08
C SER A 52 25.60 39.32 -14.57
N ALA A 53 26.33 38.71 -15.52
CA ALA A 53 27.46 37.78 -15.39
C ALA A 53 27.19 36.26 -15.35
N GLN A 54 27.13 35.70 -16.57
CA GLN A 54 27.89 34.55 -17.09
C GLN A 54 28.94 33.92 -16.13
N TYR A 55 28.98 32.57 -16.03
CA TYR A 55 30.18 31.70 -16.18
C TYR A 55 29.79 30.19 -16.12
N THR A 56 29.67 29.61 -17.31
CA THR A 56 30.28 28.39 -17.91
C THR A 56 30.93 27.29 -17.01
N GLU A 57 30.41 26.07 -17.22
CA GLU A 57 31.02 24.73 -17.41
C GLU A 57 31.88 23.97 -16.36
N GLN A 58 31.53 22.67 -16.29
CA GLN A 58 32.37 21.48 -16.55
C GLN A 58 32.78 20.53 -15.39
N SER A 59 32.33 19.28 -15.60
CA SER A 59 33.16 18.06 -15.61
C SER A 59 33.30 17.23 -14.33
N SER A 60 32.57 16.11 -14.35
CA SER A 60 33.01 14.73 -14.11
C SER A 60 34.31 14.48 -13.34
N THR A 61 34.25 13.58 -12.36
CA THR A 61 35.24 12.51 -12.21
C THR A 61 34.55 11.26 -11.66
N ALA A 62 34.60 10.22 -12.47
CA ALA A 62 34.23 8.84 -12.18
C ALA A 62 35.30 8.15 -11.32
N GLU A 63 35.12 6.84 -11.10
CA GLU A 63 36.00 5.86 -10.45
C GLU A 63 35.65 5.51 -9.00
N ASP A 64 34.63 4.66 -8.82
CA ASP A 64 34.86 3.41 -8.08
C ASP A 64 33.96 2.28 -8.60
N ILE A 65 34.55 1.09 -8.66
CA ILE A 65 34.28 0.02 -9.58
C ILE A 65 33.55 -1.09 -8.79
N SER A 66 32.28 -1.36 -9.08
CA SER A 66 31.65 -2.63 -8.69
C SER A 66 30.42 -2.94 -9.54
N SER A 67 30.64 -3.09 -10.84
CA SER A 67 29.71 -3.84 -11.69
C SER A 67 30.11 -5.31 -11.62
N MET A 68 29.53 -6.06 -10.67
CA MET A 68 29.25 -7.49 -10.85
C MET A 68 28.31 -8.05 -9.78
N LEU A 69 27.14 -7.44 -9.59
CA LEU A 69 25.95 -8.17 -9.14
C LEU A 69 24.84 -7.70 -10.05
N VAL A 70 24.44 -8.54 -10.99
CA VAL A 70 23.30 -8.31 -11.86
C VAL A 70 22.08 -8.25 -10.94
N SER A 71 21.68 -7.03 -10.60
CA SER A 71 20.47 -6.74 -9.86
C SER A 71 19.30 -6.95 -10.82
N GLU A 72 18.87 -8.19 -11.01
CA GLU A 72 17.60 -8.57 -11.64
C GLU A 72 16.37 -8.16 -10.78
N GLU A 73 16.48 -7.07 -10.04
CA GLU A 73 15.48 -6.58 -9.09
C GLU A 73 14.84 -5.25 -9.51
N GLU A 74 15.36 -4.56 -10.55
CA GLU A 74 14.82 -3.23 -10.93
C GLU A 74 13.44 -3.30 -11.60
N ASP A 75 13.04 -4.45 -12.15
CA ASP A 75 11.77 -4.61 -12.86
C ASP A 75 10.66 -5.29 -12.02
N LYS A 76 10.95 -5.65 -10.76
CA LYS A 76 9.96 -6.36 -9.92
C LYS A 76 9.08 -5.39 -9.14
N VAL A 77 7.79 -5.64 -9.19
CA VAL A 77 6.79 -4.86 -8.45
C VAL A 77 6.69 -5.38 -7.01
N ASN A 78 6.93 -4.51 -6.04
CA ASN A 78 6.73 -4.85 -4.63
C ASN A 78 5.23 -4.90 -4.28
N ILE A 79 4.73 -6.08 -3.92
CA ILE A 79 3.29 -6.30 -3.66
C ILE A 79 2.77 -5.67 -2.36
N ASN A 80 3.66 -5.30 -1.43
CA ASN A 80 3.32 -4.63 -0.18
C ASN A 80 3.06 -3.14 -0.40
N THR A 81 3.80 -2.51 -1.30
CA THR A 81 3.75 -1.06 -1.53
C THR A 81 3.07 -0.65 -2.83
N ALA A 82 2.99 -1.55 -3.82
CA ALA A 82 2.44 -1.23 -5.14
C ALA A 82 1.00 -0.71 -5.09
N SER A 83 0.70 0.23 -5.99
CA SER A 83 -0.64 0.71 -6.29
C SER A 83 -1.43 -0.30 -7.12
N ALA A 84 -2.74 -0.09 -7.27
CA ALA A 84 -3.56 -0.95 -8.12
C ALA A 84 -3.11 -0.91 -9.58
N GLU A 85 -2.68 0.27 -10.05
CA GLU A 85 -2.18 0.49 -11.41
C GLU A 85 -0.86 -0.25 -11.64
N GLN A 86 0.08 -0.16 -10.71
CA GLN A 86 1.37 -0.87 -10.77
C GLN A 86 1.18 -2.40 -10.74
N LEU A 87 0.23 -2.89 -9.94
CA LEU A 87 -0.10 -4.31 -9.92
C LEU A 87 -0.70 -4.77 -11.26
N MET A 88 -1.42 -3.89 -11.96
CA MET A 88 -2.03 -4.19 -13.26
C MET A 88 -1.04 -4.17 -14.43
N GLU A 89 0.17 -3.62 -14.24
CA GLU A 89 1.24 -3.69 -15.24
C GLU A 89 1.79 -5.12 -15.38
N ILE A 90 1.58 -5.96 -14.37
CA ILE A 90 2.01 -7.37 -14.38
C ILE A 90 1.06 -8.18 -15.27
N ASP A 91 1.61 -8.85 -16.29
CA ASP A 91 0.83 -9.70 -17.17
C ASP A 91 0.09 -10.80 -16.37
N GLY A 92 -1.22 -10.89 -16.57
CA GLY A 92 -2.09 -11.80 -15.83
C GLY A 92 -2.72 -11.23 -14.54
N ILE A 93 -2.39 -10.00 -14.12
CA ILE A 93 -3.09 -9.28 -13.04
C ILE A 93 -3.98 -8.19 -13.64
N GLY A 94 -5.29 -8.38 -13.54
CA GLY A 94 -6.27 -7.34 -13.87
C GLY A 94 -6.76 -6.57 -12.64
N GLU A 95 -7.57 -5.54 -12.86
CA GLU A 95 -8.17 -4.68 -11.82
C GLU A 95 -8.75 -5.49 -10.65
N THR A 96 -9.52 -6.53 -10.95
CA THR A 96 -10.14 -7.36 -9.91
C THR A 96 -9.11 -8.08 -9.03
N LEU A 97 -7.98 -8.52 -9.59
CA LEU A 97 -6.92 -9.17 -8.82
C LEU A 97 -6.11 -8.15 -8.03
N ALA A 98 -5.76 -7.01 -8.64
CA ALA A 98 -5.06 -5.92 -7.96
C ALA A 98 -5.83 -5.45 -6.71
N VAL A 99 -7.15 -5.23 -6.83
CA VAL A 99 -8.02 -4.88 -5.69
C VAL A 99 -7.99 -5.97 -4.60
N ARG A 100 -7.98 -7.25 -4.98
CA ARG A 100 -7.90 -8.35 -3.99
C ARG A 100 -6.55 -8.43 -3.30
N ILE A 101 -5.45 -8.15 -3.99
CA ILE A 101 -4.09 -8.10 -3.40
C ILE A 101 -4.02 -7.00 -2.36
N ILE A 102 -4.50 -5.80 -2.70
CA ILE A 102 -4.56 -4.67 -1.76
C ILE A 102 -5.49 -4.98 -0.58
N ALA A 103 -6.66 -5.59 -0.84
CA ALA A 103 -7.58 -5.99 0.21
C ALA A 103 -6.96 -7.05 1.14
N TYR A 104 -6.20 -8.00 0.59
CA TYR A 104 -5.51 -9.02 1.36
C TYR A 104 -4.50 -8.37 2.32
N ARG A 105 -3.63 -7.48 1.86
CA ARG A 105 -2.65 -6.82 2.75
C ARG A 105 -3.30 -5.91 3.79
N LYS A 106 -4.45 -5.31 3.48
CA LYS A 106 -5.23 -4.52 4.46
C LYS A 106 -5.83 -5.36 5.57
N VAL A 107 -6.19 -6.62 5.30
CA VAL A 107 -6.87 -7.49 6.27
C VAL A 107 -5.87 -8.36 7.03
N TYR A 108 -4.87 -8.91 6.36
CA TYR A 108 -3.92 -9.88 6.91
C TYR A 108 -2.56 -9.27 7.25
N GLY A 109 -2.32 -8.00 6.88
CA GLY A 109 -1.01 -7.36 6.96
C GLY A 109 -0.16 -7.64 5.72
N ASP A 110 1.07 -7.13 5.73
CA ASP A 110 1.99 -7.25 4.60
C ASP A 110 2.31 -8.70 4.24
N PHE A 111 2.59 -8.94 2.97
CA PHE A 111 3.05 -10.23 2.49
C PHE A 111 4.47 -10.49 2.96
N THR A 112 4.66 -11.62 3.64
CA THR A 112 5.98 -12.09 4.07
C THR A 112 6.65 -12.97 3.03
N ASP A 113 5.85 -13.53 2.12
CA ASP A 113 6.28 -14.43 1.05
C ASP A 113 5.35 -14.23 -0.16
N ILE A 114 5.91 -14.19 -1.36
CA ILE A 114 5.16 -14.15 -2.61
C ILE A 114 4.16 -15.31 -2.73
N ALA A 115 4.46 -16.48 -2.13
CA ALA A 115 3.59 -17.66 -2.16
C ALA A 115 2.22 -17.41 -1.50
N GLN A 116 2.12 -16.43 -0.59
CA GLN A 116 0.85 -16.04 0.04
C GLN A 116 -0.17 -15.48 -0.96
N LEU A 117 0.26 -15.02 -2.15
CA LEU A 117 -0.66 -14.62 -3.22
C LEU A 117 -1.57 -15.76 -3.66
N LYS A 118 -1.16 -17.03 -3.49
CA LYS A 118 -1.98 -18.21 -3.81
C LYS A 118 -3.22 -18.34 -2.90
N ASN A 119 -3.24 -17.65 -1.76
CA ASN A 119 -4.42 -17.58 -0.89
C ASN A 119 -5.51 -16.66 -1.46
N ILE A 120 -5.17 -15.84 -2.47
CA ILE A 120 -6.11 -14.92 -3.09
C ILE A 120 -6.94 -15.66 -4.13
N LYS A 121 -8.27 -15.57 -3.99
CA LYS A 121 -9.21 -16.13 -4.94
C LYS A 121 -8.93 -15.62 -6.35
N GLY A 122 -8.60 -16.54 -7.26
CA GLY A 122 -8.29 -16.26 -8.67
C GLY A 122 -6.81 -16.35 -9.04
N ILE A 123 -5.92 -16.49 -8.04
CA ILE A 123 -4.49 -16.78 -8.22
C ILE A 123 -4.27 -18.26 -7.86
N GLY A 124 -4.34 -19.14 -8.86
CA GLY A 124 -3.94 -20.54 -8.72
C GLY A 124 -2.49 -20.75 -9.18
N ASP A 125 -1.98 -21.99 -9.11
CA ASP A 125 -0.59 -22.33 -9.45
C ASP A 125 -0.16 -21.77 -10.82
N LYS A 126 -0.99 -21.98 -11.86
CA LYS A 126 -0.71 -21.49 -13.21
C LYS A 126 -0.55 -19.97 -13.29
N LYS A 127 -1.37 -19.22 -12.55
CA LYS A 127 -1.29 -17.75 -12.53
C LYS A 127 -0.10 -17.30 -11.69
N PHE A 128 0.10 -17.93 -10.54
CA PHE A 128 1.24 -17.64 -9.67
C PHE A 128 2.56 -17.84 -10.42
N ASP A 129 2.72 -18.94 -11.15
CA ASP A 129 3.92 -19.21 -11.95
C ASP A 129 4.17 -18.17 -13.05
N ALA A 130 3.11 -17.57 -13.60
CA ALA A 130 3.24 -16.51 -14.60
C ALA A 130 3.65 -15.15 -13.98
N ILE A 131 3.25 -14.88 -12.73
CA ILE A 131 3.49 -13.58 -12.10
C ILE A 131 4.71 -13.56 -11.17
N LYS A 132 5.15 -14.71 -10.65
CA LYS A 132 6.17 -14.81 -9.58
C LYS A 132 7.52 -14.18 -9.93
N GLU A 133 7.84 -14.07 -11.22
CA GLU A 133 9.10 -13.49 -11.70
C GLU A 133 9.04 -11.95 -11.74
N TYR A 134 7.84 -11.35 -11.77
CA TYR A 134 7.60 -9.92 -11.86
C TYR A 134 7.28 -9.26 -10.52
N ILE A 135 7.29 -10.02 -9.43
CA ILE A 135 6.88 -9.56 -8.10
C ILE A 135 7.96 -9.80 -7.07
N THR A 136 7.98 -8.93 -6.06
CA THR A 136 8.86 -9.07 -4.89
C THR A 136 8.13 -8.69 -3.61
N VAL A 137 8.72 -9.08 -2.48
CA VAL A 137 8.32 -8.67 -1.13
C VAL A 137 9.53 -8.02 -0.47
N SER A 138 9.34 -6.81 0.08
CA SER A 138 10.37 -6.05 0.80
C SER A 138 9.74 -5.25 1.93
#